data_AF-A0A5E4N0Y9-F1
#
_entry.id   AF-A0A5E4N0Y9-F1
#
_cell.length_a   1.000
_cell.length_b   1.000
_cell.length_c   1.000
_cell.angle_alpha   90.00
_cell.angle_beta   90.00
_cell.angle_gamma   90.00
#
_symmetry.space_group_name_H-M   'P 1'
#
loop_
_entity.id
_entity.type
_entity.pdbx_description
1 polymer ?
#
loop_
_entity_poly.entity_id
_entity_poly.type
_entity_poly.pdbx_seq_one_letter_code
_entity_poly.pdbx_strand_id
1 'polypeptide(L)'
;MPKRKCTFNEKLQTARASKSQKLSNFFSPKTQFADKEQKLAADEGIFDYHTCKHSQSLNSMDCTSQLVRKLYEKKFTCGRTKTKSIITNVFLPYAVNILKTDLLKCNFVSIMTDASNHNSQKMIPILVRYFIWRCPLMEISLYLK
;
A
#
# COMPACT_ATOMS: atom_id res chain seq x y z
N MET A 1 8.18 23.26 -39.72
CA MET A 1 8.54 23.29 -38.28
C MET A 1 9.97 22.79 -38.11
N PRO A 2 10.87 23.54 -37.45
CA PRO A 2 12.24 23.10 -37.25
C PRO A 2 12.29 21.98 -36.19
N LYS A 3 12.95 20.86 -36.52
CA LYS A 3 13.16 19.73 -35.60
C LYS A 3 14.12 20.14 -34.49
N ARG A 4 13.69 20.03 -33.23
CA ARG A 4 14.56 20.19 -32.06
C ARG A 4 15.66 19.11 -32.12
N LYS A 5 16.92 19.52 -32.25
CA LYS A 5 18.07 18.65 -32.03
C LYS A 5 18.15 18.35 -30.53
N CYS A 6 17.80 17.14 -30.11
CA CYS A 6 18.20 16.64 -28.80
C CYS A 6 19.71 16.37 -28.86
N THR A 7 20.52 17.28 -28.30
CA THR A 7 21.93 17.02 -28.04
C THR A 7 22.00 16.00 -26.90
N PHE A 8 22.40 14.79 -27.26
CA PHE A 8 22.71 13.72 -26.33
C PHE A 8 23.96 14.13 -25.54
N ASN A 9 23.76 14.58 -24.29
CA ASN A 9 24.85 14.83 -23.35
C ASN A 9 25.38 13.48 -22.83
N GLU A 10 26.12 12.77 -23.68
CA GLU A 10 26.70 11.46 -23.39
C GLU A 10 28.04 11.54 -22.62
N LYS A 11 28.41 12.71 -22.08
CA LYS A 11 29.72 12.93 -21.44
C LYS A 11 29.71 13.28 -19.95
N LEU A 12 28.61 13.00 -19.22
CA LEU A 12 28.55 13.21 -17.75
C LEU A 12 27.90 12.05 -16.97
N GLN A 13 27.94 10.82 -17.49
CA GLN A 13 27.42 9.63 -16.77
C GLN A 13 28.44 8.49 -16.55
N THR A 14 29.74 8.71 -16.82
CA THR A 14 30.77 7.65 -16.67
C THR A 14 31.64 7.77 -15.41
N ALA A 15 31.27 8.58 -14.42
CA ALA A 15 32.06 8.78 -13.20
C ALA A 15 31.29 8.58 -11.86
N ARG A 16 30.19 7.83 -11.87
CA ARG A 16 29.53 7.38 -10.64
C ARG A 16 29.09 5.92 -10.75
N ALA A 17 30.04 5.02 -11.01
CA ALA A 17 29.88 3.65 -10.55
C ALA A 17 29.87 3.71 -9.02
N SER A 18 28.67 3.70 -8.43
CA SER A 18 28.50 3.60 -6.98
C SER A 18 29.35 2.45 -6.47
N LYS A 19 30.17 2.74 -5.45
CA LYS A 19 30.90 1.73 -4.69
C LYS A 19 29.98 0.54 -4.43
N SER A 20 30.44 -0.69 -4.72
CA SER A 20 29.71 -1.90 -4.36
C SER A 20 29.54 -1.95 -2.85
N GLN A 21 28.39 -1.48 -2.36
CA GLN A 21 28.03 -1.58 -0.95
C GLN A 21 27.58 -3.01 -0.70
N LYS A 22 28.13 -3.65 0.33
CA LYS A 22 27.69 -4.99 0.72
C LYS A 22 26.20 -4.95 1.05
N LEU A 23 25.42 -5.85 0.44
CA LEU A 23 23.99 -6.02 0.70
C LEU A 23 23.68 -6.17 2.20
N SER A 24 24.59 -6.77 2.96
CA SER A 24 24.49 -6.92 4.41
C SER A 24 24.28 -5.60 5.16
N ASN A 25 24.75 -4.47 4.62
CA ASN A 25 24.63 -3.16 5.27
C ASN A 25 23.21 -2.58 5.20
N PHE A 26 22.35 -3.13 4.33
CA PHE A 26 20.95 -2.72 4.19
C PHE A 26 20.01 -3.54 5.07
N PHE A 27 20.48 -4.64 5.63
CA PHE A 27 19.72 -5.47 6.56
C PHE A 27 20.12 -5.11 7.99
N SER A 28 19.20 -4.55 8.76
CA SER A 28 19.40 -4.41 10.20
C SER A 28 19.59 -5.79 10.83
N PRO A 29 20.54 -5.96 11.79
CA PRO A 29 20.66 -7.20 12.54
C PRO A 29 19.31 -7.54 13.17
N LYS A 30 18.77 -8.74 12.89
CA LYS A 30 17.47 -9.20 13.38
C LYS A 30 17.35 -9.24 14.91
N THR A 31 18.45 -9.02 15.63
CA THR A 31 18.56 -9.24 17.06
C THR A 31 17.87 -8.19 17.90
N GLN A 32 17.57 -6.98 17.41
CA GLN A 32 16.80 -5.99 18.19
C GLN A 32 15.97 -5.06 17.28
N PHE A 33 14.68 -5.39 17.10
CA PHE A 33 13.68 -4.42 16.63
C PHE A 33 13.43 -3.43 17.77
N ALA A 34 14.24 -2.39 17.84
CA ALA A 34 14.28 -1.45 18.95
C ALA A 34 12.97 -0.67 19.07
N ASP A 35 12.60 -0.24 20.28
CA ASP A 35 11.33 0.45 20.58
C ASP A 35 11.00 1.61 19.63
N LYS A 36 12.03 2.38 19.22
CA LYS A 36 11.88 3.49 18.27
C LYS A 36 11.48 3.03 16.86
N GLU A 37 12.02 1.89 16.40
CA GLU A 37 11.65 1.31 15.11
C GLU A 37 10.25 0.70 15.15
N GLN A 38 9.85 0.13 16.30
CA GLN A 38 8.49 -0.35 16.51
C GLN A 38 7.46 0.78 16.41
N LYS A 39 7.75 1.91 17.07
CA LYS A 39 6.91 3.10 17.02
C LYS A 39 6.81 3.65 15.59
N LEU A 40 7.93 3.73 14.88
CA LEU A 40 7.94 4.17 13.49
C LEU A 40 7.10 3.25 12.59
N ALA A 41 7.24 1.94 12.73
CA ALA A 41 6.45 0.97 11.96
C ALA A 41 4.95 1.07 12.29
N ALA A 42 4.60 1.32 13.56
CA ALA A 42 3.22 1.56 13.96
C ALA A 42 2.67 2.84 13.33
N ASP A 43 3.43 3.94 13.32
CA ASP A 43 3.03 5.21 12.69
C ASP A 43 2.80 5.03 11.17
N GLU A 44 3.67 4.27 10.49
CA GLU A 44 3.49 3.92 9.08
C GLU A 44 2.26 3.03 8.84
N GLY A 45 2.01 2.06 9.72
CA GLY A 45 0.81 1.23 9.66
C GLY A 45 -0.49 2.02 9.86
N ILE A 46 -0.51 2.98 10.81
CA ILE A 46 -1.65 3.87 11.04
C ILE A 46 -1.90 4.75 9.80
N PHE A 47 -0.83 5.28 9.20
CA PHE A 47 -0.92 6.06 7.98
C PHE A 47 -1.52 5.26 6.81
N ASP A 48 -1.11 4.01 6.65
CA ASP A 48 -1.64 3.12 5.62
C ASP A 48 -3.10 2.73 5.86
N TYR A 49 -3.47 2.48 7.13
CA TYR A 49 -4.86 2.25 7.51
C TYR A 49 -5.74 3.47 7.18
N HIS A 50 -5.29 4.67 7.51
CA HIS A 50 -6.00 5.91 7.17
C HIS A 50 -6.19 6.05 5.65
N THR A 51 -5.16 5.73 4.88
CA THR A 51 -5.20 5.72 3.41
C THR A 51 -6.28 4.79 2.89
N CYS A 52 -6.36 3.55 3.40
CA CYS A 52 -7.43 2.62 3.05
C CYS A 52 -8.81 3.11 3.49
N LYS A 53 -8.92 3.63 4.72
CA LYS A 53 -10.22 4.02 5.29
C LYS A 53 -10.88 5.17 4.53
N HIS A 54 -10.06 6.08 3.99
CA HIS A 54 -10.53 7.21 3.19
C HIS A 54 -10.39 7.01 1.68
N SER A 55 -10.11 5.78 1.22
CA SER A 55 -9.95 5.45 -0.20
C SER A 55 -8.99 6.38 -0.94
N GLN A 56 -7.90 6.78 -0.27
CA GLN A 56 -6.91 7.71 -0.81
C GLN A 56 -6.06 7.03 -1.89
N SER A 57 -5.61 7.82 -2.87
CA SER A 57 -4.78 7.29 -3.95
C SER A 57 -3.40 6.91 -3.45
N LEU A 58 -2.97 5.67 -3.71
CA LEU A 58 -1.61 5.22 -3.42
C LEU A 58 -0.53 6.06 -4.12
N ASN A 59 -0.86 6.71 -5.24
CA ASN A 59 0.08 7.59 -5.95
C ASN A 59 0.36 8.87 -5.17
N SER A 60 -0.56 9.32 -4.31
CA SER A 60 -0.37 10.49 -3.46
C SER A 60 0.50 10.20 -2.22
N MET A 61 0.80 8.93 -1.95
CA MET A 61 1.61 8.53 -0.79
C MET A 61 3.07 8.97 -0.92
N ASP A 62 3.59 9.08 -2.15
CA ASP A 62 4.97 9.51 -2.38
C ASP A 62 5.19 10.99 -2.03
N CYS A 63 4.20 11.87 -2.26
CA CYS A 63 4.31 13.29 -1.89
C CYS A 63 3.96 13.53 -0.43
N THR A 64 2.93 12.84 0.10
CA THR A 64 2.52 12.96 1.50
C THR A 64 3.58 12.41 2.46
N SER A 65 4.22 11.28 2.15
CA SER A 65 5.33 10.76 2.96
C SER A 65 6.52 11.72 3.02
N GLN A 66 6.84 12.41 1.92
CA GLN A 66 7.86 13.46 1.93
C GLN A 66 7.47 14.64 2.80
N LEU A 67 6.19 15.01 2.82
CA LEU A 67 5.66 16.07 3.68
C LEU A 67 5.74 15.67 5.15
N VAL A 68 5.25 14.48 5.50
CA VAL A 68 5.31 13.92 6.87
C VAL A 68 6.75 13.85 7.36
N ARG A 69 7.69 13.47 6.47
CA ARG A 69 9.11 13.42 6.78
C ARG A 69 9.72 14.78 7.14
N LYS A 70 9.20 15.86 6.55
CA LYS A 70 9.63 17.24 6.84
C LYS A 70 8.98 17.81 8.09
N LEU A 71 7.72 17.48 8.35
CA LEU A 71 6.92 18.07 9.42
C LEU A 71 7.06 17.33 10.76
N TYR A 72 7.20 16.01 10.75
CA TYR A 72 7.08 15.17 11.94
C TYR A 72 8.32 14.30 12.19
N GLU A 73 8.55 13.28 11.35
CA GLU A 73 9.59 12.27 11.60
C GLU A 73 10.50 12.09 10.39
N LYS A 74 11.78 12.46 10.53
CA LYS A 74 12.77 12.44 9.43
C LYS A 74 13.03 11.04 8.89
N LYS A 75 12.78 9.99 9.67
CA LYS A 75 12.93 8.59 9.25
C LYS A 75 11.67 7.98 8.64
N PHE A 76 10.55 8.72 8.61
CA PHE A 76 9.31 8.24 8.01
C PHE A 76 9.49 7.99 6.51
N THR A 77 9.20 6.77 6.06
CA THR A 77 9.43 6.36 4.67
C THR A 77 8.28 5.50 4.14
N CYS A 78 7.04 5.92 4.34
CA CYS A 78 5.85 5.24 3.79
C CYS A 78 5.39 5.80 2.44
N GLY A 79 6.18 5.56 1.39
CA GLY A 79 5.77 5.86 0.01
C GLY A 79 4.86 4.78 -0.59
N ARG A 80 4.47 4.96 -1.84
CA ARG A 80 3.51 4.10 -2.58
C ARG A 80 3.80 2.60 -2.45
N THR A 81 5.04 2.19 -2.68
CA THR A 81 5.43 0.78 -2.68
C THR A 81 5.33 0.17 -1.27
N LYS A 82 5.72 0.93 -0.25
CA LYS A 82 5.69 0.47 1.14
C LYS A 82 4.25 0.37 1.64
N THR A 83 3.45 1.42 1.41
CA THR A 83 2.02 1.43 1.71
C THR A 83 1.30 0.26 1.05
N LYS A 84 1.53 0.04 -0.25
CA LYS A 84 0.92 -1.09 -0.97
C LYS A 84 1.32 -2.44 -0.33
N SER A 85 2.59 -2.59 0.03
CA SER A 85 3.10 -3.83 0.64
C SER A 85 2.45 -4.08 2.00
N ILE A 86 2.35 -3.06 2.86
CA ILE A 86 1.72 -3.17 4.17
C ILE A 86 0.23 -3.52 4.02
N ILE A 87 -0.49 -2.83 3.14
CA ILE A 87 -1.91 -3.11 2.89
C ILE A 87 -2.11 -4.55 2.41
N THR A 88 -1.29 -5.00 1.46
CA THR A 88 -1.46 -6.32 0.81
C THR A 88 -1.00 -7.47 1.72
N ASN A 89 0.06 -7.27 2.49
CA ASN A 89 0.68 -8.35 3.28
C ASN A 89 0.23 -8.36 4.74
N VAL A 90 -0.32 -7.26 5.27
CA VAL A 90 -0.75 -7.15 6.67
C VAL A 90 -2.26 -6.98 6.78
N PHE A 91 -2.81 -5.90 6.21
CA PHE A 91 -4.24 -5.60 6.41
C PHE A 91 -5.17 -6.53 5.62
N LEU A 92 -4.84 -6.85 4.37
CA LEU A 92 -5.63 -7.72 3.53
C LEU A 92 -5.84 -9.13 4.14
N PRO A 93 -4.80 -9.88 4.56
CA PRO A 93 -5.01 -11.20 5.15
C PRO A 93 -5.79 -11.12 6.47
N TYR A 94 -5.57 -10.09 7.28
CA TYR A 94 -6.35 -9.85 8.49
C TYR A 94 -7.84 -9.63 8.18
N ALA A 95 -8.15 -8.73 7.24
CA ALA A 95 -9.52 -8.44 6.81
C ALA A 95 -10.21 -9.67 6.22
N VAL A 96 -9.51 -10.47 5.41
CA VAL A 96 -10.02 -11.72 4.85
C VAL A 96 -10.32 -12.75 5.95
N ASN A 97 -9.48 -12.86 6.97
CA ASN A 97 -9.71 -13.78 8.09
C ASN A 97 -10.92 -13.37 8.94
N ILE A 98 -11.10 -12.07 9.17
CA ILE A 98 -12.31 -11.54 9.81
C ILE A 98 -13.54 -11.86 8.96
N LEU A 99 -13.50 -11.51 7.67
CA LEU A 99 -14.60 -11.76 6.74
C LEU A 99 -14.98 -13.25 6.72
N LYS A 100 -14.01 -14.17 6.67
CA LYS A 100 -14.29 -15.62 6.75
C LYS A 100 -15.00 -16.00 8.04
N THR A 101 -14.51 -15.51 9.17
CA THR A 101 -15.09 -15.78 10.49
C THR A 101 -16.51 -15.25 10.60
N ASP A 102 -16.76 -14.09 10.00
CA ASP A 102 -18.05 -13.42 9.99
C ASP A 102 -19.05 -14.10 9.05
N LEU A 103 -18.59 -14.51 7.87
CA LEU A 103 -19.42 -15.25 6.91
C LEU A 103 -19.84 -16.63 7.44
N LEU A 104 -19.03 -17.28 8.28
CA LEU A 104 -19.42 -18.54 8.94
C LEU A 104 -20.55 -18.36 9.97
N LYS A 105 -20.74 -17.14 10.50
CA LYS A 105 -21.75 -16.83 11.51
C LYS A 105 -23.01 -16.20 10.93
N CYS A 106 -22.94 -15.70 9.69
CA CYS A 106 -24.03 -14.98 9.08
C CYS A 106 -25.08 -15.93 8.50
N ASN A 107 -26.36 -15.56 8.61
CA ASN A 107 -27.46 -16.31 8.01
C ASN A 107 -27.78 -15.85 6.59
N PHE A 108 -27.51 -14.57 6.30
CA PHE A 108 -27.86 -13.92 5.03
C PHE A 108 -26.68 -13.13 4.50
N VAL A 109 -26.39 -13.32 3.22
CA VAL A 109 -25.33 -12.63 2.48
C VAL A 109 -25.92 -12.14 1.16
N SER A 110 -25.60 -10.90 0.81
CA SER A 110 -25.83 -10.34 -0.51
C SER A 110 -24.49 -10.09 -1.19
N ILE A 111 -24.37 -10.57 -2.42
CA ILE A 111 -23.18 -10.41 -3.24
C ILE A 111 -23.58 -9.53 -4.42
N MET A 112 -22.90 -8.40 -4.55
CA MET A 112 -23.05 -7.48 -5.67
C MET A 112 -21.78 -7.57 -6.50
N THR A 113 -21.92 -7.85 -7.79
CA THR A 113 -20.80 -7.89 -8.72
C THR A 113 -21.07 -6.88 -9.83
N ASP A 114 -20.06 -6.11 -10.17
CA ASP A 114 -20.06 -5.29 -11.38
C ASP A 114 -18.91 -5.76 -12.28
N ALA A 115 -18.97 -5.46 -13.58
CA ALA A 115 -17.94 -5.83 -14.53
C ALA A 115 -17.52 -4.59 -15.32
N SER A 116 -16.25 -4.22 -15.20
CA SER A 116 -15.66 -3.10 -15.93
C SER A 116 -14.57 -3.58 -16.87
N ASN A 117 -14.57 -3.06 -18.09
CA ASN A 117 -13.47 -3.26 -19.03
C ASN A 117 -12.58 -2.02 -19.00
N HIS A 118 -11.30 -2.18 -18.65
CA HIS A 118 -10.31 -1.12 -18.73
C HIS A 118 -9.15 -1.57 -19.61
N ASN A 119 -9.09 -1.04 -20.84
CA ASN A 119 -8.21 -1.52 -21.91
C ASN A 119 -8.42 -3.02 -22.16
N SER A 120 -7.36 -3.83 -22.11
CA SER A 120 -7.42 -5.29 -22.25
C SER A 120 -7.70 -6.03 -20.94
N GLN A 121 -7.83 -5.33 -19.81
CA GLN A 121 -8.09 -5.92 -18.50
C GLN A 121 -9.58 -5.87 -18.18
N LYS A 122 -10.17 -7.03 -17.89
CA LYS A 122 -11.50 -7.12 -17.29
C LYS A 122 -11.33 -7.07 -15.77
N MET A 123 -12.03 -6.16 -15.11
CA MET A 123 -12.05 -6.04 -13.65
C MET A 123 -13.46 -6.36 -13.17
N ILE A 124 -13.57 -7.24 -12.17
CA ILE A 124 -14.85 -7.62 -11.59
C ILE A 124 -14.79 -7.28 -10.09
N PRO A 125 -15.20 -6.08 -9.67
CA PRO A 125 -15.42 -5.81 -8.27
C PRO A 125 -16.52 -6.72 -7.70
N ILE A 126 -16.25 -7.29 -6.53
CA ILE A 126 -17.20 -8.04 -5.72
C ILE A 126 -17.39 -7.27 -4.42
N LEU A 127 -18.63 -6.86 -4.16
CA LEU A 127 -19.05 -6.24 -2.91
C LEU A 127 -19.89 -7.26 -2.14
N VAL A 128 -19.42 -7.62 -0.94
CA VAL A 128 -20.12 -8.55 -0.06
C VAL A 128 -20.78 -7.75 1.07
N ARG A 129 -22.10 -7.84 1.16
CA ARG A 129 -22.92 -7.29 2.25
C ARG A 129 -23.45 -8.43 3.10
N TYR A 130 -23.23 -8.37 4.40
CA TYR A 130 -23.74 -9.36 5.33
C TYR A 130 -24.18 -8.68 6.62
N PHE A 131 -25.08 -9.36 7.34
CA PHE A 131 -25.63 -8.87 8.60
C PHE A 131 -25.27 -9.82 9.74
N ILE A 132 -24.76 -9.25 10.83
CA ILE A 132 -24.48 -9.95 12.09
C ILE A 132 -25.28 -9.25 13.17
N TRP A 133 -26.06 -10.02 13.94
CA TRP A 133 -26.97 -9.46 14.96
C TRP A 133 -26.29 -8.59 16.03
N ARG A 134 -24.98 -8.78 16.25
CA ARG A 134 -24.16 -8.03 17.24
C ARG A 134 -23.36 -6.85 16.68
N CYS A 135 -23.27 -6.68 15.36
CA CYS A 135 -22.52 -5.59 14.73
C CYS A 135 -23.32 -5.04 13.53
N PRO A 136 -23.64 -3.74 13.50
CA PRO A 136 -24.35 -3.17 12.35
C PRO A 136 -23.48 -3.27 11.09
N LEU A 137 -24.12 -3.69 10.00
CA LEU A 137 -23.69 -3.79 8.60
C LEU A 137 -22.20 -3.51 8.32
N MET A 138 -21.47 -4.57 7.94
CA MET A 138 -20.13 -4.44 7.36
C MET A 138 -20.18 -4.63 5.84
N GLU A 139 -19.54 -3.71 5.13
CA GLU A 139 -19.35 -3.78 3.67
C GLU A 139 -17.87 -4.00 3.37
N ILE A 140 -17.58 -5.01 2.56
CA ILE A 140 -16.23 -5.24 2.05
C ILE A 140 -16.30 -5.29 0.53
N SER A 141 -15.47 -4.47 -0.11
CA SER A 141 -15.27 -4.44 -1.56
C SER A 141 -13.93 -5.09 -1.90
N LEU A 142 -13.97 -6.14 -2.71
CA LEU A 142 -12.81 -6.86 -3.21
C LEU A 142 -12.73 -6.68 -4.72
N TYR A 143 -11.52 -6.45 -5.24
CA TYR A 143 -11.28 -6.39 -6.68
C TYR A 143 -10.56 -7.66 -7.12
N LEU A 144 -11.25 -8.47 -7.93
CA LEU A 144 -10.61 -9.57 -8.65
C LEU A 144 -10.02 -9.03 -9.96
N LYS A 145 -8.79 -9.46 -10.25
CA LYS A 145 -8.07 -9.21 -11.50
C LYS A 145 -7.93 -10.50 -12.29
#